data_AF-A0A7M3MW07-F1
#
_entry.id   AF-A0A7M3MW07-F1
#
_cell.length_a   1.000
_cell.length_b   1.000
_cell.length_c   1.000
_cell.angle_alpha   90.00
_cell.angle_beta   90.00
_cell.angle_gamma   90.00
#
_symmetry.space_group_name_H-M   'P 1'
#
loop_
_entity.id
_entity.type
_entity.pdbx_description
1 polymer ?
#
loop_
_entity_poly.entity_id
_entity_poly.type
_entity_poly.pdbx_seq_one_letter_code
_entity_poly.pdbx_strand_id
1 'polypeptide(L)' 'MNEFRPIERLLSSAIGTDDAEGQKAYMRNQFEFLGIKAPIRQKLQKPFLSEVLVSDLNK' A
#
# COMPACT_ATOMS: atom_id res chain seq x y z
N MET A 1 -17.83 8.14 2.42
CA MET A 1 -16.49 7.73 2.87
C MET A 1 -15.67 7.37 1.65
N ASN A 2 -14.63 8.16 1.33
CA ASN A 2 -13.79 7.94 0.15
C ASN A 2 -12.36 8.44 0.38
N GLU A 3 -11.94 8.22 1.62
CA GLU A 3 -10.77 8.80 2.30
C GLU A 3 -9.49 8.08 1.86
N PHE A 4 -9.65 6.87 1.32
CA PHE A 4 -8.58 6.00 0.85
C PHE A 4 -8.27 6.12 -0.65
N ARG A 5 -9.10 6.84 -1.43
CA ARG A 5 -8.87 7.01 -2.88
C ARG A 5 -7.48 7.59 -3.23
N PRO A 6 -6.94 8.57 -2.47
CA PRO A 6 -5.63 9.12 -2.78
C PRO A 6 -4.50 8.08 -2.66
N ILE A 7 -4.50 7.28 -1.59
CA ILE A 7 -3.47 6.26 -1.37
C ILE A 7 -3.62 5.08 -2.33
N GLU A 8 -4.85 4.67 -2.64
CA GLU A 8 -5.12 3.63 -3.65
C GLU A 8 -4.56 4.00 -5.03
N ARG A 9 -4.78 5.25 -5.48
CA ARG A 9 -4.22 5.73 -6.75
C ARG A 9 -2.70 5.76 -6.73
N LEU A 10 -2.11 6.20 -5.61
CA LEU A 10 -0.66 6.26 -5.48
C LEU A 10 -0.04 4.86 -5.55
N LEU A 11 -0.56 3.90 -4.79
CA LEU A 11 -0.07 2.53 -4.81
C LEU A 11 -0.27 1.88 -6.18
N SER A 12 -1.44 2.10 -6.81
CA SER A 12 -1.73 1.56 -8.14
C SER A 12 -0.82 2.13 -9.24
N SER A 13 -0.22 3.31 -9.05
CA SER A 13 0.77 3.85 -10.00
C SER A 13 2.16 3.22 -9.91
N ALA A 14 2.43 2.44 -8.86
CA ALA A 14 3.73 1.85 -8.56
C ALA A 14 3.75 0.32 -8.72
N ILE A 15 2.88 -0.23 -9.57
CA ILE A 15 2.70 -1.67 -9.77
C ILE A 15 3.99 -2.33 -10.28
N GLY A 16 4.36 -3.46 -9.67
CA GLY A 16 5.45 -4.34 -10.11
C GLY A 16 4.92 -5.70 -10.52
N THR A 17 4.66 -5.91 -11.81
CA THR A 17 3.94 -7.09 -12.33
C THR A 17 4.61 -8.42 -11.97
N ASP A 18 5.93 -8.51 -12.10
CA ASP A 18 6.67 -9.76 -11.85
C ASP A 18 6.66 -10.13 -10.36
N ASP A 19 6.70 -9.12 -9.49
CA ASP A 19 6.62 -9.30 -8.05
C ASP A 19 5.19 -9.67 -7.60
N ALA A 20 4.16 -9.28 -8.36
CA ALA A 20 2.76 -9.55 -8.02
C ALA A 20 2.42 -11.04 -8.15
N GLU A 21 2.83 -11.70 -9.23
CA GLU A 21 2.60 -13.13 -9.43
C GLU A 21 3.33 -13.96 -8.37
N GLY A 22 4.58 -13.61 -8.05
CA GLY A 22 5.35 -14.25 -6.99
C GLY A 22 4.70 -14.08 -5.60
N GLN A 23 4.20 -12.89 -5.28
CA GLN A 23 3.48 -12.63 -4.01
C GLN A 23 2.15 -13.39 -3.93
N LYS A 24 1.40 -13.43 -5.03
CA LYS A 24 0.15 -14.19 -5.14
C LYS A 24 0.38 -15.68 -4.95
N ALA A 25 1.38 -16.24 -5.62
CA ALA A 25 1.77 -17.64 -5.47
C ALA A 25 2.20 -17.97 -4.03
N TYR A 26 2.98 -17.09 -3.40
CA TYR A 26 3.39 -17.22 -1.99
C TYR A 26 2.17 -17.32 -1.05
N MET A 27 1.14 -16.54 -1.31
CA MET A 27 -0.12 -16.56 -0.56
C MET A 27 -1.14 -17.58 -1.08
N ARG A 28 -0.69 -18.63 -1.79
CA ARG A 28 -1.53 -19.71 -2.32
C ARG A 28 -2.72 -19.21 -3.13
N ASN A 29 -2.49 -18.15 -3.91
CA ASN A 29 -3.47 -17.49 -4.77
C ASN A 29 -4.73 -16.98 -4.03
N GLN A 30 -4.66 -16.74 -2.73
CA GLN A 30 -5.80 -16.28 -1.93
C GLN A 30 -6.08 -14.78 -2.07
N PHE A 31 -5.09 -14.01 -2.54
CA PHE A 31 -5.19 -12.55 -2.67
C PHE A 31 -4.56 -12.07 -3.96
N GLU A 32 -5.09 -10.97 -4.51
CA GLU A 32 -4.44 -10.22 -5.57
C GLU A 32 -3.42 -9.23 -4.99
N PHE A 33 -2.29 -9.08 -5.66
CA PHE A 33 -1.20 -8.21 -5.23
C PHE A 33 -0.87 -7.18 -6.29
N LEU A 34 -0.50 -5.98 -5.85
CA LEU A 34 0.07 -4.93 -6.72
C LEU A 34 1.56 -5.16 -7.01
N GLY A 35 2.18 -6.14 -6.37
CA GLY A 35 3.62 -6.43 -6.51
C GLY A 35 4.55 -5.43 -5.84
N ILE A 36 4.04 -4.57 -4.96
CA ILE A 36 4.84 -3.51 -4.33
C ILE A 36 5.60 -4.07 -3.11
N LYS A 37 6.92 -4.12 -3.20
CA LYS A 37 7.80 -4.53 -2.09
C LYS A 37 7.68 -3.59 -0.89
N ALA A 38 7.90 -4.14 0.31
CA ALA A 38 7.72 -3.42 1.57
C ALA A 38 8.47 -2.08 1.67
N PRO A 39 9.75 -1.94 1.22
CA PRO A 39 10.44 -0.65 1.31
C PRO A 39 9.81 0.46 0.47
N ILE A 40 9.26 0.12 -0.70
CA ILE A 40 8.57 1.08 -1.58
C ILE A 40 7.22 1.44 -0.98
N ARG A 41 6.44 0.42 -0.58
CA ARG A 41 5.13 0.63 0.04
C ARG A 41 5.21 1.52 1.29
N GLN A 42 6.20 1.28 2.16
CA GLN A 42 6.42 2.09 3.37
C GLN A 42 6.71 3.56 3.03
N LYS A 43 7.52 3.84 2.01
CA LYS A 43 7.79 5.21 1.55
C LYS A 43 6.52 5.88 1.00
N LEU A 44 5.72 5.17 0.22
CA LEU A 44 4.50 5.69 -0.40
C LEU A 44 3.39 5.96 0.62
N GLN A 45 3.22 5.09 1.62
CA GLN A 45 2.16 5.24 2.63
C GLN A 45 2.51 6.25 3.74
N LYS A 46 3.81 6.53 3.95
CA LYS A 46 4.29 7.38 5.06
C LYS A 46 3.59 8.74 5.16
N PRO A 47 3.37 9.50 4.07
CA PRO A 47 2.67 10.79 4.13
C PRO A 47 1.22 10.67 4.63
N PHE A 48 0.54 9.56 4.33
CA PHE A 48 -0.84 9.32 4.75
C PHE A 48 -0.94 8.87 6.21
N LEU A 49 0.13 8.28 6.76
CA LEU A 49 0.18 7.85 8.16
C LEU A 49 0.55 8.98 9.11
N SER A 50 1.33 9.98 8.67
CA SER A 50 1.73 11.11 9.52
C SER A 50 0.57 12.02 9.88
N GLU A 51 -0.43 12.19 9.01
CA GLU A 51 -1.63 13.00 9.33
C GLU A 51 -2.51 12.32 10.37
N VAL A 52 -2.67 10.99 10.26
CA VAL A 52 -3.49 10.19 11.21
C VAL A 52 -2.80 10.11 12.58
N LEU A 53 -1.51 9.74 12.63
CA LEU A 53 -0.78 9.55 13.88
C LEU A 53 -0.60 10.84 14.69
N VAL A 54 -0.38 11.99 14.05
CA VAL A 54 -0.25 13.27 14.76
C VAL A 54 -1.60 13.74 15.32
N SER A 55 -2.71 13.40 14.69
CA SER A 55 -4.05 13.74 15.19
C SER A 55 -4.48 12.88 16.39
N ASP A 56 -4.07 11.61 16.43
CA ASP A 56 -4.41 10.67 17.51
C ASP A 56 -3.48 10.79 18.74
N LEU A 57 -2.27 11.33 18.57
CA LEU A 57 -1.35 11.62 19.68
C LEU A 57 -1.68 12.91 20.46
N ASN A 58 -2.59 13.75 19.94
CA ASN A 58 -3.01 15.01 20.56
C ASN A 58 -4.46 14.96 21.11
N LYS A 59 -5.01 13.76 21.31
CA LYS A 59 -6.34 13.54 21.88
C LYS A 59 -6.29 13.04 23.32
#